data_AF-A0AA95GE11-F1
#
_entry.id   AF-A0AA95GE11-F1
#
_cell.length_a   1.000
_cell.length_b   1.000
_cell.length_c   1.000
_cell.angle_alpha   90.00
_cell.angle_beta   90.00
_cell.angle_gamma   90.00
#
_symmetry.space_group_name_H-M   'P 1'
#
loop_
_entity.id
_entity.type
_entity.pdbx_description
1 polymer ?
#
loop_
_entity_poly.entity_id
_entity_poly.type
_entity_poly.pdbx_seq_one_letter_code
_entity_poly.pdbx_strand_id
1 'polypeptide(L)' 'MNQNPELVKSWITVSEELSPFAFAVIMDNDSMVSQSGSITIPEGATIVVDPEEKAYYRKNSFVLFR' A
#
# COMPACT_ATOMS: atom_id res chain seq x y z
N MET A 1 26.05 -2.65 1.94
CA MET A 1 24.61 -2.92 2.12
C MET A 1 24.44 -4.43 2.22
N ASN A 2 24.11 -4.96 3.40
CA ASN A 2 23.82 -6.39 3.57
C ASN A 2 22.33 -6.59 3.30
N GLN A 3 21.97 -6.98 2.08
CA GLN A 3 20.64 -7.51 1.79
C GLN A 3 20.66 -8.98 2.17
N ASN A 4 20.20 -9.30 3.39
CA ASN A 4 19.95 -10.67 3.79
C ASN A 4 18.78 -11.22 2.94
N PRO A 5 18.99 -12.19 2.04
CA PRO A 5 17.95 -12.65 1.12
C PRO A 5 16.74 -13.29 1.85
N GLU A 6 16.94 -13.74 3.10
CA GLU A 6 15.88 -14.26 3.98
C GLU A 6 14.86 -13.20 4.41
N LEU A 7 15.15 -11.91 4.21
CA LEU A 7 14.21 -10.81 4.50
C LEU A 7 13.23 -10.52 3.35
N VAL A 8 13.40 -11.13 2.17
CA VAL A 8 12.45 -10.99 1.06
C VAL A 8 11.26 -11.92 1.31
N LYS A 9 10.38 -11.52 2.23
CA LYS A 9 9.31 -12.39 2.74
C LYS A 9 8.16 -12.68 1.78
N SER A 10 8.01 -11.94 0.68
CA SER A 10 7.04 -12.27 -0.38
C SER A 10 7.11 -11.25 -1.52
N TRP A 11 7.13 -11.73 -2.76
CA TRP A 11 6.79 -10.90 -3.92
C TRP A 11 5.28 -10.93 -4.14
N ILE A 12 4.71 -9.79 -4.50
CA ILE A 12 3.31 -9.68 -4.89
C ILE A 12 3.24 -9.34 -6.38
N THR A 13 2.25 -9.91 -7.07
CA THR A 13 1.96 -9.53 -8.46
C THR A 13 0.91 -8.42 -8.43
N VAL A 14 1.18 -7.34 -9.15
CA VAL A 14 0.26 -6.20 -9.34
C VAL A 14 -0.14 -6.12 -10.80
N SER A 15 -1.33 -5.59 -11.08
CA SER A 15 -1.82 -5.39 -12.45
C SER A 15 -1.37 -4.07 -13.07
N GLU A 16 -0.92 -3.12 -12.25
CA GLU A 16 -0.53 -1.77 -12.69
C GLU A 16 1.00 -1.64 -12.79
N GLU A 17 1.45 -0.78 -13.69
CA GLU A 17 2.86 -0.39 -13.77
C GLU A 17 3.17 0.57 -12.61
N LEU A 18 4.25 0.28 -11.89
CA LEU A 18 4.68 1.06 -10.73
C LEU A 18 6.11 1.54 -10.92
N SER A 19 6.48 2.60 -10.23
CA SER A 19 7.87 3.07 -10.19
C SER A 19 8.81 2.02 -9.59
N PRO A 20 10.10 2.03 -9.95
CA PRO A 20 11.10 1.12 -9.37
C PRO A 20 11.30 1.25 -7.85
N PHE A 21 10.80 2.33 -7.25
CA PHE A 21 10.89 2.59 -5.81
C PHE A 21 9.58 2.30 -5.08
N ALA A 22 8.57 1.76 -5.77
CA ALA A 22 7.35 1.30 -5.13
C ALA A 22 7.62 0.12 -4.19
N PHE A 23 6.85 0.05 -3.11
CA PHE A 23 6.98 -1.00 -2.10
C PHE A 23 5.63 -1.40 -1.51
N ALA A 24 5.59 -2.61 -0.96
CA ALA A 24 4.41 -3.15 -0.29
C ALA A 24 4.56 -3.10 1.23
N VAL A 25 3.48 -2.80 1.93
CA VAL A 25 3.39 -2.81 3.40
C VAL A 25 2.18 -3.61 3.82
N ILE A 26 2.33 -4.44 4.86
CA ILE A 26 1.20 -5.12 5.49
C ILE A 26 0.73 -4.26 6.66
N MET A 27 -0.57 -3.94 6.69
CA MET A 27 -1.18 -3.23 7.80
C MET A 27 -1.17 -4.10 9.06
N ASP A 28 -0.67 -3.56 10.17
CA ASP A 28 -0.57 -4.25 11.46
C ASP A 28 -1.57 -3.73 12.51
N ASN A 29 -2.49 -2.87 12.11
CA ASN A 29 -3.50 -2.27 12.98
C ASN A 29 -4.73 -1.77 12.18
N ASP A 30 -5.69 -1.18 12.89
CA ASP A 30 -6.98 -0.72 12.40
C ASP A 30 -7.08 0.81 12.20
N SER A 31 -5.97 1.55 12.23
CA SER A 31 -5.97 3.02 12.10
C SER A 31 -6.59 3.55 10.81
N MET A 32 -6.66 2.71 9.77
CA MET A 32 -7.23 3.01 8.45
C MET A 32 -8.62 2.38 8.24
N VAL A 33 -9.25 1.87 9.31
CA VAL A 33 -10.61 1.33 9.28
C VAL A 33 -11.64 2.43 9.46
N SER A 34 -12.57 2.56 8.51
CA SER A 34 -13.67 3.51 8.63
C SER A 34 -14.82 2.94 9.45
N GLN A 35 -15.37 3.76 10.34
CA GLN A 35 -16.55 3.40 11.15
C GLN A 35 -17.89 3.69 10.44
N SER A 36 -17.88 4.33 9.26
CA SER A 36 -19.08 4.95 8.68
C SER A 36 -19.36 4.59 7.21
N GLY A 37 -18.97 3.39 6.77
CA GLY A 37 -19.23 2.92 5.40
C GLY A 37 -18.38 3.58 4.31
N SER A 38 -17.32 4.30 4.69
CA SER A 38 -16.30 4.77 3.75
C SER A 38 -15.28 3.67 3.44
N ILE A 39 -14.37 3.94 2.49
CA ILE A 39 -13.23 3.07 2.19
C ILE A 39 -12.49 2.72 3.49
N THR A 40 -12.20 1.43 3.64
CA THR A 40 -11.58 0.84 4.83
C THR A 40 -10.41 0.00 4.36
N ILE A 41 -9.26 0.19 5.00
CA ILE A 41 -8.11 -0.70 4.84
C ILE A 41 -7.97 -1.48 6.16
N PRO A 42 -8.36 -2.76 6.20
CA PRO A 42 -8.31 -3.56 7.41
C PRO A 42 -6.88 -3.98 7.77
N GLU A 43 -6.70 -4.41 9.03
CA GLU A 43 -5.51 -5.13 9.46
C GLU A 43 -5.25 -6.34 8.55
N GLY A 44 -3.98 -6.59 8.24
CA GLY A 44 -3.54 -7.65 7.33
C GLY A 44 -3.64 -7.30 5.84
N ALA A 45 -4.24 -6.16 5.47
CA ALA A 45 -4.25 -5.71 4.08
C ALA A 45 -2.82 -5.39 3.59
N THR A 46 -2.52 -5.77 2.35
CA THR A 46 -1.27 -5.37 1.66
C THR A 46 -1.52 -4.08 0.89
N ILE A 47 -0.82 -3.02 1.27
CA ILE A 47 -0.85 -1.72 0.60
C ILE A 47 0.37 -1.61 -0.31
N VAL A 48 0.16 -1.19 -1.54
CA VAL A 48 1.23 -0.81 -2.46
C VAL A 48 1.38 0.70 -2.43
N VAL A 49 2.60 1.18 -2.18
CA VAL A 49 2.93 2.61 -2.14
C VAL A 49 3.92 2.90 -3.25
N ASP A 50 3.52 3.80 -4.15
CA ASP A 50 4.40 4.37 -5.16
C ASP A 50 4.76 5.82 -4.76
N PRO A 51 6.01 6.10 -4.38
CA PRO A 51 6.42 7.43 -3.93
C PRO A 51 6.65 8.43 -5.07
N GLU A 52 6.78 7.97 -6.32
CA GLU A 52 7.01 8.86 -7.47
C GLU A 52 5.69 9.34 -8.10
N GLU A 53 4.60 8.61 -7.84
CA GLU A 53 3.25 9.04 -8.19
C GLU A 53 2.85 10.29 -7.40
N LYS A 54 2.32 11.30 -8.10
CA LYS A 54 1.90 12.54 -7.45
C LYS A 54 0.67 12.27 -6.59
N ALA A 55 0.84 12.36 -5.27
CA ALA A 55 -0.27 12.40 -4.34
C ALA A 55 -1.10 13.68 -4.57
N TYR A 56 -2.18 13.58 -5.35
CA TYR A 56 -3.15 14.65 -5.44
C TYR A 56 -4.00 14.63 -4.16
N TYR A 57 -3.74 15.58 -3.25
CA TYR A 57 -4.66 15.87 -2.17
C TYR A 57 -5.97 16.41 -2.75
N ARG A 58 -6.93 15.52 -3.01
CA ARG A 58 -8.34 15.90 -3.12
C ARG A 58 -8.94 15.70 -1.73
N LYS A 59 -9.53 16.75 -1.17
CA LYS A 59 -10.48 16.60 -0.05
C LYS A 59 -11.49 15.54 -0.50
N ASN A 60 -11.43 14.35 0.10
CA ASN A 60 -12.22 13.15 -0.20
C ASN A 60 -11.72 12.22 -1.33
N SER A 61 -10.41 12.07 -1.56
CA SER A 61 -9.92 10.97 -2.41
C SER A 61 -8.69 10.28 -1.82
N PHE A 62 -8.80 8.96 -1.63
CA PHE A 62 -7.66 8.05 -1.53
C PHE A 62 -7.60 7.21 -2.80
N VAL A 63 -6.38 6.88 -3.23
CA VAL A 63 -6.10 6.03 -4.38
C VAL A 63 -6.56 4.61 -4.05
N LEU A 64 -7.40 4.06 -4.94
CA LEU A 64 -8.04 2.75 -4.81
C LEU A 64 -7.31 1.80 -5.75
N PHE A 65 -6.67 0.75 -5.23
CA PHE A 65 -6.30 -0.41 -6.05
C PHE A 65 -7.45 -1.43 -5.96
N ARG A 66 -7.97 -1.86 -7.12
CA ARG A 66 -9.04 -2.87 -7.23
C ARG A 66 -8.46 -4.28 -7.25
#